data_AF-A0A2V1N372-F1
#
_entry.id   AF-A0A2V1N372-F1
#
_cell.length_a   1.000
_cell.length_b   1.000
_cell.length_c   1.000
_cell.angle_alpha   90.00
_cell.angle_beta   90.00
_cell.angle_gamma   90.00
#
_symmetry.space_group_name_H-M   'P 1'
#
loop_
_entity.id
_entity.type
_entity.pdbx_description
1 polymer ?
#
loop_
_entity_poly.entity_id
_entity_poly.type
_entity_poly.pdbx_seq_one_letter_code
_entity_poly.pdbx_strand_id
1 'polypeptide(L)'
;MPEIKVEGLDRLMRKLELLPDELDDALWDANFDVVEEADQIVVRELQSSMKHSTGELAGSLHYEVVKDEDGHIRGRLFSNDPVATYREFGTGLVGQASEKVLPDGINPVYTQHPWFIPVNAVDSDLNAIYGMPIIKINGKKYYRTNGQPARQFMTPAIQEAGKEAPEIIKDRVHKKLGELTDGL
;
A
#
# COMPACT_ATOMS: atom_id res chain seq x y z
N MET A 1 -46.45 -31.42 33.99
CA MET A 1 -45.57 -31.32 32.80
C MET A 1 -44.14 -31.47 33.29
N PRO A 2 -43.29 -32.32 32.69
CA PRO A 2 -41.90 -32.43 33.10
C PRO A 2 -41.15 -31.12 32.81
N GLU A 3 -40.37 -30.65 33.79
CA GLU A 3 -39.54 -29.46 33.69
C GLU A 3 -38.26 -29.84 32.94
N ILE A 4 -38.12 -29.39 31.69
CA ILE A 4 -36.95 -29.66 30.87
C ILE A 4 -35.90 -28.58 31.18
N LYS A 5 -34.83 -28.97 31.86
CA LYS A 5 -33.67 -28.11 32.11
C LYS A 5 -32.65 -28.29 30.99
N VAL A 6 -32.43 -27.22 30.20
CA VAL A 6 -31.40 -27.20 29.16
C VAL A 6 -30.11 -26.66 29.77
N GLU A 7 -29.12 -27.53 29.98
CA GLU A 7 -27.82 -27.13 30.49
C GLU A 7 -27.02 -26.41 29.39
N GLY A 8 -26.37 -25.29 29.75
CA GLY A 8 -25.52 -24.53 28.82
C GLY A 8 -26.24 -23.50 27.94
N LEU A 9 -27.55 -23.32 28.09
CA LEU A 9 -28.31 -22.30 27.34
C LEU A 9 -27.78 -20.88 27.63
N ASP A 10 -27.55 -20.54 28.90
CA ASP A 10 -27.04 -19.21 29.29
C ASP A 10 -25.65 -18.94 28.71
N ARG A 11 -24.80 -19.98 28.65
CA ARG A 11 -23.47 -19.91 28.03
C ARG A 11 -23.57 -19.67 26.53
N LEU A 12 -24.49 -20.35 25.86
CA LEU A 12 -24.74 -20.15 24.43
C LEU A 12 -25.27 -18.74 24.14
N MET A 13 -26.25 -18.27 24.92
CA MET A 13 -26.83 -16.94 24.74
C MET A 13 -25.79 -15.85 24.94
N ARG A 14 -24.96 -15.95 25.97
CA ARG A 14 -23.84 -15.01 26.17
C ARG A 14 -22.85 -15.02 25.00
N LYS A 15 -22.53 -16.20 24.44
CA LYS A 15 -21.67 -16.28 23.26
C LYS A 15 -22.29 -15.62 22.04
N LEU A 16 -23.58 -15.82 21.81
CA LEU A 16 -24.31 -15.19 20.71
C LEU A 16 -24.40 -13.66 20.88
N GLU A 17 -24.48 -13.18 22.12
CA GLU A 17 -24.46 -11.75 22.44
C GLU A 17 -23.10 -11.10 22.16
N LEU A 18 -21.99 -11.78 22.48
CA LEU A 18 -20.63 -11.24 22.29
C LEU A 18 -20.12 -11.41 20.85
N LEU A 19 -20.63 -12.40 20.11
CA LEU A 19 -20.13 -12.76 18.79
C LEU A 19 -20.03 -11.59 17.78
N PRO A 20 -20.98 -10.64 17.70
CA PRO A 20 -20.85 -9.51 16.79
C PRO A 20 -19.64 -8.62 17.07
N ASP A 21 -19.40 -8.26 18.33
CA ASP A 21 -18.28 -7.38 18.72
C ASP A 21 -16.94 -8.10 18.51
N GLU A 22 -16.90 -9.39 18.85
CA GLU A 22 -15.72 -10.23 18.70
C GLU A 22 -15.36 -10.47 17.23
N LEU A 23 -16.36 -10.57 16.35
CA LEU A 23 -16.14 -10.61 14.91
C LEU A 23 -15.65 -9.27 14.37
N ASP A 24 -16.16 -8.14 14.85
CA ASP A 24 -15.69 -6.81 14.44
C ASP A 24 -14.21 -6.63 14.82
N ASP A 25 -13.85 -7.00 16.05
CA ASP A 25 -12.46 -7.04 16.53
C ASP A 25 -11.57 -7.94 15.66
N ALA A 26 -12.03 -9.16 15.37
CA ALA A 26 -11.26 -10.11 14.57
C ALA A 26 -11.02 -9.60 13.14
N LEU A 27 -12.03 -8.94 12.55
CA LEU A 27 -11.93 -8.32 11.23
C LEU A 27 -11.03 -7.07 11.26
N TRP A 28 -11.04 -6.32 12.35
CA TRP A 28 -10.12 -5.19 12.56
C TRP A 28 -8.67 -5.65 12.60
N ASP A 29 -8.38 -6.64 13.45
CA ASP A 29 -7.05 -7.24 13.58
C ASP A 29 -6.58 -7.86 12.25
N ALA A 30 -7.47 -8.57 11.55
CA ALA A 30 -7.15 -9.15 10.26
C ALA A 30 -6.81 -8.08 9.20
N ASN A 31 -7.54 -6.97 9.16
CA ASN A 31 -7.21 -5.87 8.25
C ASN A 31 -5.86 -5.25 8.60
N PHE A 32 -5.53 -5.16 9.89
CA PHE A 32 -4.24 -4.65 10.35
C PHE A 32 -3.08 -5.53 9.86
N ASP A 33 -3.21 -6.85 10.03
CA ASP A 33 -2.22 -7.81 9.53
C ASP A 33 -2.04 -7.72 8.01
N VAL A 34 -3.14 -7.60 7.25
CA VAL A 34 -3.08 -7.51 5.79
C VAL A 34 -2.34 -6.24 5.33
N VAL A 35 -2.60 -5.09 5.95
CA VAL A 35 -1.89 -3.85 5.58
C VAL A 35 -0.45 -3.84 6.06
N GLU A 36 -0.15 -4.48 7.19
CA GLU A 36 1.21 -4.65 7.67
C GLU A 36 2.02 -5.54 6.71
N GLU A 37 1.47 -6.65 6.24
CA GLU A 37 2.11 -7.49 5.22
C GLU A 37 2.35 -6.71 3.93
N ALA A 38 1.37 -5.93 3.47
CA ALA A 38 1.52 -5.07 2.31
C ALA A 38 2.67 -4.05 2.49
N ASP A 39 2.77 -3.42 3.66
CA ASP A 39 3.85 -2.49 4.00
C ASP A 39 5.23 -3.19 3.98
N GLN A 40 5.33 -4.39 4.56
CA GLN A 40 6.57 -5.17 4.54
C GLN A 40 7.00 -5.54 3.11
N ILE A 41 6.06 -5.92 2.24
CA ILE A 41 6.32 -6.19 0.83
C ILE A 41 6.83 -4.92 0.13
N VAL A 42 6.19 -3.78 0.37
CA VAL A 42 6.64 -2.49 -0.17
C VAL A 42 8.06 -2.17 0.27
N VAL A 43 8.33 -2.22 1.57
CA VAL A 43 9.65 -1.86 2.12
C VAL A 43 10.73 -2.75 1.52
N ARG A 44 10.47 -4.06 1.42
CA ARG A 44 11.37 -5.03 0.78
C ARG A 44 11.63 -4.69 -0.70
N GLU A 45 10.59 -4.34 -1.46
CA GLU A 45 10.72 -3.99 -2.87
C GLU A 45 11.46 -2.65 -3.06
N LEU A 46 11.22 -1.66 -2.20
CA LEU A 46 11.95 -0.40 -2.24
C LEU A 46 13.44 -0.61 -1.91
N GLN A 47 13.75 -1.42 -0.90
CA GLN A 47 15.14 -1.75 -0.55
C GLN A 47 15.87 -2.53 -1.65
N SER A 48 15.20 -3.44 -2.34
CA SER A 48 15.79 -4.23 -3.43
C SER A 48 15.98 -3.41 -4.72
N SER A 49 15.04 -2.51 -5.02
CA SER A 49 14.96 -1.80 -6.30
C SER A 49 15.65 -0.42 -6.31
N MET A 50 16.10 0.08 -5.15
CA MET A 50 16.70 1.41 -5.03
C MET A 50 18.20 1.38 -4.70
N LYS A 51 19.03 1.25 -5.74
CA LYS A 51 20.51 1.22 -5.61
C LYS A 51 21.15 2.49 -5.01
N HIS A 52 20.47 3.64 -5.12
CA HIS A 52 20.99 4.96 -4.75
C HIS A 52 20.05 5.73 -3.81
N SER A 53 19.11 5.06 -3.14
CA SER A 53 18.20 5.71 -2.19
C SER A 53 18.75 5.66 -0.77
N THR A 54 18.51 6.72 0.00
CA THR A 54 18.78 6.83 1.44
C THR A 54 17.73 6.11 2.29
N GLY A 55 16.71 5.50 1.68
CA GLY A 55 15.63 4.81 2.38
C GLY A 55 14.48 5.72 2.81
N GLU A 56 14.55 7.02 2.50
CA GLU A 56 13.53 8.03 2.85
C GLU A 56 12.12 7.63 2.37
N LEU A 57 12.01 7.06 1.16
CA LEU A 57 10.73 6.65 0.60
C LEU A 57 10.11 5.45 1.34
N ALA A 58 10.92 4.56 1.91
CA ALA A 58 10.41 3.47 2.74
C ALA A 58 9.93 3.98 4.10
N GLY A 59 10.61 5.00 4.64
CA GLY A 59 10.23 5.63 5.90
C GLY A 59 9.02 6.58 5.81
N SER A 60 8.56 6.93 4.61
CA SER A 60 7.42 7.82 4.38
C SER A 60 6.09 7.09 4.17
N LEU A 61 6.07 5.78 4.39
CA LEU A 61 4.88 4.95 4.30
C LEU A 61 4.09 4.99 5.61
N HIS A 62 2.78 5.04 5.44
CA HIS A 62 1.83 5.02 6.53
C HIS A 62 0.74 4.02 6.18
N TYR A 63 0.31 3.25 7.17
CA TYR A 63 -0.86 2.40 7.05
C TYR A 63 -1.82 2.66 8.21
N GLU A 64 -3.09 2.39 7.98
CA GLU A 64 -4.13 2.51 8.98
C GLU A 64 -5.30 1.59 8.65
N VAL A 65 -6.10 1.27 9.66
CA VAL A 65 -7.38 0.59 9.50
C VAL A 65 -8.47 1.57 9.92
N VAL A 66 -9.48 1.75 9.07
CA VAL A 66 -10.60 2.65 9.33
C VAL A 66 -11.91 1.93 9.09
N LYS A 67 -12.95 2.33 9.83
CA LYS A 67 -14.34 1.92 9.56
C LYS A 67 -14.99 3.02 8.71
N ASP A 68 -15.48 2.67 7.53
CA ASP A 68 -16.19 3.62 6.66
C ASP A 68 -17.60 3.96 7.20
N GLU A 69 -18.25 4.94 6.59
CA GLU A 69 -19.60 5.39 7.00
C GLU A 69 -20.66 4.28 6.85
N ASP A 70 -20.40 3.30 5.99
CA ASP A 70 -21.24 2.13 5.76
C ASP A 70 -20.95 0.98 6.75
N GLY A 71 -19.96 1.16 7.64
CA GLY A 71 -19.57 0.18 8.65
C GLY A 71 -18.57 -0.87 8.17
N HIS A 72 -18.01 -0.76 6.97
CA HIS A 72 -16.97 -1.68 6.51
C HIS A 72 -15.60 -1.29 7.06
N ILE A 73 -14.85 -2.30 7.49
CA ILE A 73 -13.45 -2.15 7.89
C ILE A 73 -12.58 -2.12 6.63
N ARG A 74 -11.74 -1.09 6.51
CA ARG A 74 -10.86 -0.83 5.37
C ARG A 74 -9.44 -0.61 5.85
N GLY A 75 -8.54 -1.50 5.47
CA GLY A 75 -7.10 -1.23 5.52
C GLY A 75 -6.67 -0.25 4.42
N ARG A 76 -5.85 0.75 4.76
CA ARG A 76 -5.26 1.71 3.83
C ARG A 76 -3.74 1.73 4.00
N LEU A 77 -3.03 1.74 2.88
CA LEU A 77 -1.59 1.98 2.79
C LEU A 77 -1.38 3.20 1.89
N PHE A 78 -0.65 4.21 2.38
CA PHE A 78 -0.45 5.47 1.68
C PHE A 78 0.91 6.09 1.99
N SER A 79 1.34 7.03 1.15
CA SER A 79 2.50 7.88 1.41
C SER A 79 2.12 9.33 1.16
N ASN A 80 2.61 10.21 2.02
CA ASN A 80 2.46 11.66 1.87
C ASN A 80 3.61 12.27 1.04
N ASP A 81 4.60 11.47 0.66
CA ASP A 81 5.74 11.94 -0.12
C ASP A 81 5.38 12.01 -1.61
N PRO A 82 5.47 13.18 -2.27
CA PRO A 82 5.21 13.30 -3.70
C PRO A 82 6.12 12.39 -4.55
N VAL A 83 7.31 12.03 -4.06
CA VAL A 83 8.22 11.08 -4.73
C VAL A 83 7.56 9.71 -4.89
N ALA A 84 6.74 9.28 -3.92
CA ALA A 84 5.98 8.04 -3.99
C ALA A 84 5.04 8.05 -5.21
N THR A 85 4.29 9.14 -5.39
CA THR A 85 3.37 9.31 -6.51
C THR A 85 4.09 9.26 -7.87
N TYR A 86 5.21 10.00 -7.98
CA TYR A 86 5.97 10.05 -9.22
C TYR A 86 6.65 8.72 -9.57
N ARG A 87 7.03 7.94 -8.56
CA ARG A 87 7.58 6.60 -8.76
C ARG A 87 6.50 5.60 -9.16
N GLU A 88 5.38 5.58 -8.44
CA GLU A 88 4.27 4.65 -8.66
C GLU A 88 3.70 4.81 -10.07
N PHE A 89 3.42 6.05 -10.50
CA PHE A 89 2.77 6.31 -11.78
C PHE A 89 3.72 6.70 -12.91
N GLY A 90 4.99 6.96 -12.60
CA GLY A 90 5.96 7.50 -13.54
C GLY A 90 5.75 8.99 -13.80
N THR A 91 6.62 9.57 -14.63
CA THR A 91 6.60 10.99 -14.97
C THR A 91 6.77 11.23 -16.47
N GLY A 92 6.18 12.33 -16.96
CA GLY A 92 6.27 12.76 -18.35
C GLY A 92 5.74 11.74 -19.37
N LEU A 93 6.20 11.86 -20.62
CA LEU A 93 5.80 10.98 -21.72
C LEU A 93 6.23 9.52 -21.49
N VAL A 94 7.38 9.32 -20.84
CA VAL A 94 7.88 7.96 -20.52
C VAL A 94 7.00 7.30 -19.46
N GLY A 95 6.62 8.05 -18.43
CA GLY A 95 5.62 7.64 -17.45
C GLY A 95 4.32 7.28 -18.14
N GLN A 96 3.77 8.16 -18.98
CA GLN A 96 2.51 7.89 -19.69
C GLN A 96 2.53 6.60 -20.52
N ALA A 97 3.63 6.34 -21.25
CA ALA A 97 3.76 5.17 -22.11
C ALA A 97 4.10 3.87 -21.37
N SER A 98 4.56 3.95 -20.11
CA SER A 98 4.95 2.77 -19.33
C SER A 98 3.73 1.95 -18.88
N GLU A 99 3.86 0.63 -18.95
CA GLU A 99 2.87 -0.31 -18.40
C GLU A 99 2.72 -0.11 -16.89
N LYS A 100 1.47 -0.10 -16.43
CA LYS A 100 1.08 0.05 -15.02
C LYS A 100 -0.34 -0.44 -14.83
N VAL A 101 -0.63 -0.92 -13.64
CA VAL A 101 -1.97 -1.31 -13.21
C VAL A 101 -2.63 -0.11 -12.55
N LEU A 102 -3.73 0.37 -13.11
CA LEU A 102 -4.51 1.47 -12.55
C LEU A 102 -5.90 0.96 -12.14
N PRO A 103 -6.48 1.49 -11.04
CA PRO A 103 -7.88 1.28 -10.73
C PRO A 103 -8.78 1.83 -11.84
N ASP A 104 -9.97 1.24 -12.00
CA ASP A 104 -10.95 1.69 -12.98
C ASP A 104 -11.32 3.16 -12.77
N GLY A 105 -11.39 3.92 -13.87
CA GLY A 105 -11.72 5.34 -13.86
C GLY A 105 -10.57 6.29 -13.50
N ILE A 106 -9.40 5.78 -13.11
CA ILE A 106 -8.23 6.61 -12.79
C ILE A 106 -7.36 6.80 -14.03
N ASN A 107 -7.18 8.06 -14.44
CA ASN A 107 -6.35 8.43 -15.58
C ASN A 107 -5.40 9.58 -15.20
N PRO A 108 -4.14 9.29 -14.83
CA PRO A 108 -3.18 10.33 -14.49
C PRO A 108 -2.87 11.22 -15.70
N VAL A 109 -2.74 12.52 -15.45
CA VAL A 109 -2.37 13.51 -16.48
C VAL A 109 -0.87 13.75 -16.42
N TYR A 110 -0.21 13.62 -17.57
CA TYR A 110 1.25 13.73 -17.68
C TYR A 110 1.69 14.99 -18.42
N THR A 111 2.85 15.52 -18.01
CA THR A 111 3.52 16.60 -18.73
C THR A 111 3.96 16.14 -20.12
N GLN A 112 3.52 16.85 -21.16
CA GLN A 112 3.81 16.52 -22.55
C GLN A 112 5.12 17.13 -23.06
N HIS A 113 5.74 18.02 -22.28
CA HIS A 113 6.99 18.69 -22.65
C HIS A 113 8.19 18.12 -21.89
N PRO A 114 9.37 18.02 -22.53
CA PRO A 114 10.59 17.60 -21.85
C PRO A 114 10.98 18.56 -20.72
N TRP A 115 11.63 18.04 -19.70
CA TRP A 115 12.23 18.83 -18.64
C TRP A 115 13.71 19.09 -18.93
N PHE A 116 14.15 20.28 -18.53
CA PHE A 116 15.53 20.75 -18.69
C PHE A 116 16.09 21.10 -17.32
N ILE A 117 17.05 20.32 -16.85
CA ILE A 117 17.68 20.50 -15.55
C ILE A 117 19.07 21.14 -15.79
N PRO A 118 19.35 22.35 -15.28
CA PRO A 118 20.66 22.95 -15.42
C PRO A 118 21.74 22.06 -14.82
N VAL A 119 22.83 21.80 -15.56
CA VAL A 119 23.90 20.89 -15.09
C VAL A 119 24.55 21.40 -13.80
N ASN A 120 24.62 22.71 -13.62
CA ASN A 120 25.20 23.35 -12.44
C ASN A 120 24.24 23.43 -11.23
N ALA A 121 23.01 22.93 -11.35
CA ALA A 121 22.04 22.88 -10.25
C ALA A 121 22.05 21.53 -9.51
N VAL A 122 22.89 20.58 -9.95
CA VAL A 122 22.93 19.22 -9.42
C VAL A 122 24.38 18.80 -9.25
N ASP A 123 24.75 18.31 -8.07
CA ASP A 123 26.11 17.84 -7.79
C ASP A 123 26.41 16.46 -8.40
N SER A 124 25.36 15.73 -8.79
CA SER A 124 25.45 14.38 -9.35
C SER A 124 25.36 14.39 -10.87
N ASP A 125 26.16 13.55 -11.55
CA ASP A 125 26.07 13.40 -13.00
C ASP A 125 24.86 12.55 -13.41
N LEU A 126 23.75 13.23 -13.71
CA LEU A 126 22.50 12.60 -14.13
C LEU A 126 22.63 11.86 -15.49
N ASN A 127 23.65 12.17 -16.31
CA ASN A 127 23.92 11.41 -17.52
C ASN A 127 24.49 10.03 -17.18
N ALA A 128 25.47 9.96 -16.27
CA ALA A 128 26.07 8.70 -15.86
C ALA A 128 25.08 7.80 -15.09
N ILE A 129 24.23 8.39 -14.24
CA ILE A 129 23.30 7.64 -13.39
C ILE A 129 22.04 7.21 -14.14
N TYR A 130 21.47 8.10 -14.96
CA TYR A 130 20.15 7.91 -15.57
C TYR A 130 20.14 7.98 -17.10
N GLY A 131 21.30 8.14 -17.74
CA GLY A 131 21.40 8.23 -19.20
C GLY A 131 20.82 9.53 -19.78
N MET A 132 20.57 10.55 -18.96
CA MET A 132 19.92 11.79 -19.42
C MET A 132 20.84 12.58 -20.38
N PRO A 133 20.47 12.76 -21.66
CA PRO A 133 21.32 13.46 -22.63
C PRO A 133 21.54 14.93 -22.23
N ILE A 134 22.77 15.40 -22.41
CA ILE A 134 23.12 16.82 -22.19
C ILE A 134 22.90 17.59 -23.48
N ILE A 135 22.15 18.69 -23.39
CA ILE A 135 21.95 19.63 -24.48
C ILE A 135 22.50 21.01 -24.10
N LYS A 136 22.82 21.82 -25.12
CA LYS A 136 23.32 23.19 -24.93
C LYS A 136 22.30 24.18 -25.46
N ILE A 137 21.81 25.07 -24.59
CA ILE A 137 20.88 26.15 -24.94
C ILE A 137 21.52 27.47 -24.50
N ASN A 138 21.69 28.43 -25.41
CA ASN A 138 22.26 29.75 -25.13
C ASN A 138 23.58 29.71 -24.33
N GLY A 139 24.49 28.79 -24.69
CA GLY A 139 25.79 28.66 -24.01
C GLY A 139 25.78 27.81 -22.73
N LYS A 140 24.60 27.57 -22.13
CA LYS A 140 24.43 26.80 -20.89
C LYS A 140 24.08 25.34 -21.18
N LYS A 141 24.58 24.42 -20.35
CA LYS A 141 24.32 22.99 -20.47
C LYS A 141 23.14 22.58 -19.59
N TYR A 142 22.27 21.73 -20.13
CA TYR A 142 21.10 21.18 -19.44
C TYR A 142 21.04 19.67 -19.65
N TYR A 143 20.68 18.91 -18.63
CA TYR A 143 20.17 17.55 -18.79
C TYR A 143 18.74 17.63 -19.33
N ARG A 144 18.44 16.85 -20.37
CA ARG A 144 17.10 16.71 -20.92
C ARG A 144 16.51 15.37 -20.48
N THR A 145 15.30 15.37 -19.96
CA THR A 145 14.52 14.15 -19.68
C THR A 145 13.09 14.29 -20.21
N ASN A 146 12.52 13.20 -20.70
CA ASN A 146 11.10 13.11 -21.04
C ASN A 146 10.28 12.49 -19.89
N GLY A 147 10.88 12.43 -18.71
CA GLY A 147 10.34 11.78 -17.52
C GLY A 147 10.90 10.37 -17.31
N GLN A 148 10.38 9.69 -16.30
CA GLN A 148 10.81 8.36 -15.85
C GLN A 148 9.64 7.38 -15.95
N PRO A 149 9.91 6.09 -16.25
CA PRO A 149 8.86 5.08 -16.31
C PRO A 149 8.24 4.85 -14.93
N ALA A 150 6.99 4.38 -14.91
CA ALA A 150 6.35 3.91 -13.70
C ALA A 150 7.13 2.72 -13.12
N ARG A 151 7.25 2.71 -11.79
CA ARG A 151 7.85 1.64 -10.99
C ARG A 151 6.95 1.40 -9.80
N GLN A 152 5.83 0.73 -10.06
CA GLN A 152 4.84 0.44 -9.04
C GLN A 152 5.43 -0.42 -7.94
N PHE A 153 5.18 -0.01 -6.71
CA PHE A 153 5.61 -0.71 -5.51
C PHE A 153 4.43 -0.93 -4.57
N MET A 154 3.50 0.04 -4.46
CA MET A 154 2.32 -0.09 -3.61
C MET A 154 1.26 -0.98 -4.21
N THR A 155 0.91 -0.74 -5.48
CA THR A 155 -0.14 -1.51 -6.18
C THR A 155 0.14 -3.01 -6.18
N PRO A 156 1.34 -3.51 -6.57
CA PRO A 156 1.62 -4.93 -6.52
C PRO A 156 1.64 -5.49 -5.09
N ALA A 157 2.11 -4.71 -4.10
CA ALA A 157 2.14 -5.15 -2.70
C ALA A 157 0.74 -5.36 -2.13
N ILE A 158 -0.19 -4.43 -2.38
CA ILE A 158 -1.59 -4.55 -1.95
C ILE A 158 -2.27 -5.74 -2.65
N GLN A 159 -1.97 -5.96 -3.93
CA GLN A 159 -2.50 -7.12 -4.66
C GLN A 159 -1.99 -8.44 -4.10
N GLU A 160 -0.71 -8.50 -3.71
CA GLU A 160 -0.12 -9.71 -3.12
C GLU A 160 -0.68 -9.98 -1.73
N ALA A 161 -0.66 -9.00 -0.83
CA ALA A 161 -1.26 -9.13 0.50
C ALA A 161 -2.76 -9.45 0.43
N GLY A 162 -3.47 -8.90 -0.57
CA GLY A 162 -4.87 -9.21 -0.83
C GLY A 162 -5.16 -10.67 -1.20
N LYS A 163 -4.18 -11.42 -1.72
CA LYS A 163 -4.33 -12.88 -1.96
C LYS A 163 -4.30 -13.68 -0.67
N GLU A 164 -3.58 -13.21 0.33
CA GLU A 164 -3.43 -13.86 1.64
C GLU A 164 -4.54 -13.46 2.62
N ALA A 165 -5.20 -12.33 2.36
CA ALA A 165 -6.27 -11.79 3.20
C ALA A 165 -7.36 -12.81 3.61
N PRO A 166 -7.87 -13.70 2.74
CA PRO A 166 -8.88 -14.68 3.14
C PRO A 166 -8.42 -15.64 4.24
N GLU A 167 -7.17 -16.12 4.18
CA GLU A 167 -6.63 -17.02 5.21
C GLU A 167 -6.31 -16.24 6.49
N ILE A 168 -5.76 -15.02 6.40
CA ILE A 168 -5.53 -14.16 7.57
C ILE A 168 -6.84 -13.88 8.32
N ILE A 169 -7.90 -13.51 7.60
CA ILE A 169 -9.22 -13.27 8.18
C ILE A 169 -9.74 -14.53 8.87
N LYS A 170 -9.66 -15.67 8.19
CA LYS A 170 -10.12 -16.96 8.72
C LYS A 170 -9.37 -17.33 10.01
N ASP A 171 -8.05 -17.21 10.03
CA ASP A 171 -7.22 -17.53 11.19
C ASP A 171 -7.54 -16.61 12.38
N ARG A 172 -7.71 -15.31 12.14
CA ARG A 172 -8.09 -14.33 13.16
C ARG A 172 -9.48 -14.60 13.74
N VAL A 173 -10.46 -14.87 12.88
CA VAL A 173 -11.81 -15.24 13.32
C VAL A 173 -11.81 -16.54 14.12
N HIS A 174 -11.11 -17.57 13.65
CA HIS A 174 -11.01 -18.84 14.38
C HIS A 174 -10.36 -18.67 15.75
N LYS A 175 -9.28 -17.88 15.82
CA LYS A 175 -8.59 -17.59 17.08
C LYS A 175 -9.53 -16.89 18.07
N LYS A 176 -10.22 -15.83 17.65
CA LYS A 176 -11.13 -15.07 18.52
C LYS A 176 -12.32 -15.92 19.00
N LEU A 177 -12.90 -16.74 18.10
CA LEU A 177 -13.96 -17.68 18.48
C LEU A 177 -13.47 -18.77 19.46
N GLY A 178 -12.22 -19.19 19.34
CA GLY A 178 -11.57 -20.11 20.28
C GLY A 178 -11.40 -19.48 21.67
N GLU A 179 -10.90 -18.25 21.74
CA GLU A 179 -10.75 -17.48 22.99
C GLU A 179 -12.10 -17.30 23.71
N LEU A 180 -13.18 -17.03 22.96
CA LEU A 180 -14.54 -16.96 23.49
C LEU A 180 -15.03 -18.30 24.09
N THR A 181 -14.43 -19.40 23.64
CA THR A 181 -14.80 -20.76 24.04
C THR A 181 -14.02 -21.24 25.26
N ASP A 182 -12.80 -20.74 25.45
CA ASP A 182 -11.91 -21.09 26.54
C ASP A 182 -11.94 -20.09 27.73
N GLY A 183 -12.40 -18.85 27.52
CA GLY A 183 -12.43 -17.77 28.53
C GLY A 183 -13.64 -17.74 29.48
N LEU A 184 -14.55 -18.71 29.41
CA LEU A 184 -15.81 -18.82 30.19
C LEU A 184 -16.06 -20.24 30.66
#